data_AF-A0A9R0HZ10-F1
#
_entry.id   AF-A0A9R0HZ10-F1
#
_cell.length_a   1.000
_cell.length_b   1.000
_cell.length_c   1.000
_cell.angle_alpha   90.00
_cell.angle_beta   90.00
_cell.angle_gamma   90.00
#
_symmetry.space_group_name_H-M   'P 1'
#
loop_
_entity.id
_entity.type
_entity.pdbx_description
1 polymer ?
#
loop_
_entity_poly.entity_id
_entity_poly.type
_entity_poly.pdbx_seq_one_letter_code
_entity_poly.pdbx_strand_id
1 'polypeptide(L)'
;MSSGKRVDDLSQGVTNISLGSSDDGAWEEVSRKPKSKVGGNAGKTWGQWAQPNAQPKAWGQPNTAQKLGMRSNAPGNARTNPSNDQRRQGGLGTRSDGKHVTGPSVTPPLQHGWNWAAKTGSCQAREEKVADEEDDKAIIDSEDDDYTDDDDYLLSDGSDSDEGPETHESKKKHKMLKKFFDIVDSLTVEEINEPERQWHCPACHGGPGAIDWYKGLQPLMAHARTKGSQRVKLHRTFADLLDEELRRKGTSVVPSGESFGQWEGLKQEVKDHDIVWPPMVMVMNTWLDTDDNEKWIGMGNQELLDYFKGYAAVKAKHSYGPKGHRGFSVLIFESSAVGYVEAERLHRHFVGQGTGRTAWESNRRALFYPGGKRQLYGFLAKKDDLDEYNKHSPGKARLKFDIRSYQEMVVGPMKQMSEDNQQLTWFKNKAAKDQREKKALEVSNNILSKQLRQTMEQNRIVRQRTKEQYEENKEEMDFQANFFNDQIQKIHDATEAKEANFEKLQQAQRKKMEELKAQASSTEDARRRAEEAVKFKEMQDQEVEKYVAERENLVKIHNDKMLEMRARHREEEVEMEKSFDAALTKLMDKYAPQSSPN
;
A
#
# COMPACT_ATOMS: atom_id res chain seq x y z
N MET A 1 46.35 -4.92 15.18
CA MET A 1 45.43 -4.46 14.11
C MET A 1 44.08 -5.11 14.44
N SER A 2 43.02 -4.40 14.85
CA SER A 2 42.29 -3.27 14.21
C SER A 2 41.69 -3.68 12.86
N SER A 3 40.40 -3.54 12.54
CA SER A 3 39.20 -2.96 13.22
C SER A 3 37.94 -3.74 12.77
N GLY A 4 36.70 -3.54 13.26
CA GLY A 4 36.15 -2.60 14.25
C GLY A 4 34.80 -1.96 13.80
N LYS A 5 33.77 -1.98 14.67
CA LYS A 5 32.38 -1.45 14.48
C LYS A 5 31.54 -2.14 13.36
N ARG A 6 30.21 -2.04 13.27
CA ARG A 6 29.12 -1.52 14.16
C ARG A 6 27.91 -2.47 14.07
N VAL A 7 27.18 -2.70 15.17
CA VAL A 7 25.73 -2.97 15.16
C VAL A 7 25.15 -2.22 16.36
N ASP A 8 24.22 -1.31 16.10
CA ASP A 8 23.43 -0.55 17.08
C ASP A 8 22.03 -0.33 16.48
N ASP A 9 21.13 0.31 17.24
CA ASP A 9 19.74 0.65 16.89
C ASP A 9 18.80 -0.56 16.69
N LEU A 10 18.15 -0.98 17.79
CA LEU A 10 16.68 -1.11 17.90
C LEU A 10 16.25 -1.53 19.32
N SER A 11 16.34 -0.60 20.28
CA SER A 11 15.90 -0.84 21.68
C SER A 11 15.35 0.42 22.35
N GLN A 12 14.21 0.92 21.87
CA GLN A 12 13.40 1.93 22.58
C GLN A 12 11.93 1.52 22.52
N GLY A 13 11.17 1.78 23.61
CA GLY A 13 9.70 1.76 23.54
C GLY A 13 8.91 0.80 24.45
N VAL A 14 9.31 0.55 25.71
CA VAL A 14 8.32 0.27 26.79
C VAL A 14 8.78 0.89 28.12
N THR A 15 8.41 2.15 28.37
CA THR A 15 8.61 2.83 29.68
C THR A 15 7.39 3.70 30.01
N ASN A 16 6.32 3.09 30.52
CA ASN A 16 5.26 3.79 31.27
C ASN A 16 4.28 2.78 31.91
N ILE A 17 4.60 2.31 33.12
CA ILE A 17 3.61 1.83 34.09
C ILE A 17 3.99 2.43 35.45
N SER A 18 3.17 3.35 35.94
CA SER A 18 3.25 3.84 37.31
C SER A 18 2.42 2.94 38.22
N LEU A 19 3.00 2.49 39.33
CA LEU A 19 2.29 1.82 40.42
C LEU A 19 2.71 2.49 41.73
N GLY A 20 1.73 3.03 42.46
CA GLY A 20 1.93 3.71 43.72
C GLY A 20 2.08 2.75 44.90
N SER A 21 2.73 3.21 45.96
CA SER A 21 2.90 2.50 47.23
C SER A 21 1.66 2.65 48.13
N SER A 22 1.25 1.56 48.80
CA SER A 22 0.68 1.61 50.15
C SER A 22 0.67 0.23 50.81
N ASP A 23 1.10 0.21 52.07
CA ASP A 23 0.77 -0.67 53.21
C ASP A 23 0.52 -2.17 52.97
N ASP A 24 1.52 -2.97 53.33
CA ASP A 24 1.56 -3.67 54.63
C ASP A 24 0.23 -4.24 55.18
N GLY A 25 0.08 -5.56 55.10
CA GLY A 25 -0.95 -6.33 55.80
C GLY A 25 -0.42 -7.70 56.21
N ALA A 26 -0.48 -8.03 57.51
CA ALA A 26 0.21 -9.18 58.07
C ALA A 26 -0.51 -10.54 57.84
N TRP A 27 0.31 -11.60 57.96
CA TRP A 27 0.02 -13.03 57.85
C TRP A 27 -1.28 -13.54 58.48
N GLU A 28 -1.84 -14.59 57.87
CA GLU A 28 -2.16 -15.80 58.64
C GLU A 28 -2.01 -17.08 57.80
N GLU A 29 -1.50 -18.16 58.42
CA GLU A 29 -1.32 -19.50 57.86
C GLU A 29 -2.23 -20.47 58.62
N VAL A 30 -2.95 -21.39 57.95
CA VAL A 30 -3.37 -22.66 58.61
C VAL A 30 -3.75 -23.81 57.64
N SER A 31 -2.92 -24.85 57.63
CA SER A 31 -3.22 -26.30 57.50
C SER A 31 -4.09 -26.87 56.34
N ARG A 32 -4.37 -28.18 56.38
CA ARG A 32 -5.05 -28.99 55.34
C ARG A 32 -5.83 -30.18 55.93
N LYS A 33 -6.99 -30.52 55.31
CA LYS A 33 -7.68 -31.84 55.28
C LYS A 33 -8.33 -32.34 56.61
N PRO A 34 -9.18 -33.42 56.60
CA PRO A 34 -10.21 -33.87 55.62
C PRO A 34 -11.53 -34.41 56.28
N LYS A 35 -12.39 -35.13 55.50
CA LYS A 35 -13.56 -35.98 55.92
C LYS A 35 -14.82 -35.21 56.38
N SER A 36 -16.02 -35.79 56.63
CA SER A 36 -16.89 -36.83 55.98
C SER A 36 -18.19 -36.99 56.83
N LYS A 37 -19.32 -37.67 56.53
CA LYS A 37 -19.83 -38.57 55.46
C LYS A 37 -21.37 -38.72 55.61
N VAL A 38 -22.12 -39.10 54.55
CA VAL A 38 -23.56 -39.56 54.55
C VAL A 38 -24.62 -38.47 54.89
N GLY A 39 -25.86 -38.46 54.37
CA GLY A 39 -26.43 -39.17 53.20
C GLY A 39 -27.94 -39.57 53.29
N GLY A 40 -28.70 -39.38 52.19
CA GLY A 40 -30.06 -39.93 51.96
C GLY A 40 -31.24 -39.16 52.60
N ASN A 41 -32.52 -39.41 52.28
CA ASN A 41 -33.22 -40.10 51.16
C ASN A 41 -34.75 -39.83 51.32
N ALA A 42 -35.72 -39.87 50.39
CA ALA A 42 -35.88 -40.09 48.93
C ALA A 42 -37.00 -39.11 48.44
N GLY A 43 -37.60 -39.09 47.23
CA GLY A 43 -37.64 -39.93 46.01
C GLY A 43 -38.31 -39.09 44.87
N LYS A 44 -39.03 -39.60 43.86
CA LYS A 44 -39.46 -40.95 43.45
C LYS A 44 -39.32 -41.12 41.91
N THR A 45 -39.29 -42.38 41.47
CA THR A 45 -39.63 -43.00 40.15
C THR A 45 -40.52 -42.21 39.16
N TRP A 46 -40.52 -42.42 37.83
CA TRP A 46 -39.82 -43.32 36.87
C TRP A 46 -40.10 -42.80 35.43
N GLY A 47 -39.33 -43.18 34.39
CA GLY A 47 -39.73 -42.92 32.99
C GLY A 47 -38.60 -42.88 31.95
N GLN A 48 -38.35 -43.98 31.27
CA GLN A 48 -37.42 -44.15 30.14
C GLN A 48 -38.31 -44.36 28.87
N TRP A 49 -38.02 -43.86 27.66
CA TRP A 49 -36.99 -44.31 26.72
C TRP A 49 -36.94 -43.43 25.43
N ALA A 50 -35.82 -43.56 24.68
CA ALA A 50 -35.68 -43.42 23.22
C ALA A 50 -35.75 -42.05 22.50
N GLN A 51 -34.85 -41.90 21.52
CA GLN A 51 -34.82 -40.89 20.44
C GLN A 51 -35.62 -41.39 19.23
N PRO A 52 -36.00 -40.53 18.24
CA PRO A 52 -35.13 -40.43 17.04
C PRO A 52 -35.10 -39.05 16.35
N ASN A 53 -34.21 -38.94 15.35
CA ASN A 53 -33.92 -37.78 14.49
C ASN A 53 -34.89 -37.65 13.28
N ALA A 54 -35.28 -36.42 12.91
CA ALA A 54 -35.88 -36.09 11.59
C ALA A 54 -35.69 -34.61 11.19
N GLN A 55 -35.60 -34.34 9.88
CA GLN A 55 -35.52 -32.99 9.27
C GLN A 55 -36.90 -32.35 9.04
N PRO A 56 -36.93 -31.05 8.66
CA PRO A 56 -37.61 -30.73 7.39
C PRO A 56 -36.82 -29.81 6.43
N LYS A 57 -37.35 -29.66 5.22
CA LYS A 57 -36.83 -28.85 4.09
C LYS A 57 -37.60 -27.52 3.97
N ALA A 58 -37.01 -26.45 3.41
CA ALA A 58 -37.59 -25.67 2.29
C ALA A 58 -36.77 -24.42 1.86
N TRP A 59 -36.60 -24.29 0.53
CA TRP A 59 -36.64 -23.08 -0.33
C TRP A 59 -36.47 -21.65 0.23
N GLY A 60 -35.61 -20.83 -0.41
CA GLY A 60 -35.76 -19.35 -0.42
C GLY A 60 -34.52 -18.50 -0.72
N GLN A 61 -34.55 -17.73 -1.82
CA GLN A 61 -33.73 -16.54 -2.14
C GLN A 61 -34.63 -15.58 -2.97
N PRO A 62 -34.33 -14.26 -3.15
CA PRO A 62 -33.07 -13.55 -2.86
C PRO A 62 -33.20 -12.18 -2.11
N ASN A 63 -32.04 -11.56 -1.85
CA ASN A 63 -31.75 -10.11 -1.78
C ASN A 63 -32.74 -9.10 -1.16
N THR A 64 -32.25 -8.39 -0.13
CA THR A 64 -32.25 -6.91 -0.12
C THR A 64 -31.07 -6.40 0.71
N ALA A 65 -30.29 -5.44 0.19
CA ALA A 65 -29.10 -4.92 0.88
C ALA A 65 -29.44 -3.73 1.78
N GLN A 66 -29.03 -3.77 3.05
CA GLN A 66 -29.17 -2.62 3.96
C GLN A 66 -28.11 -1.56 3.67
N LYS A 67 -28.55 -0.42 3.14
CA LYS A 67 -27.72 0.78 2.90
C LYS A 67 -27.67 1.65 4.16
N LEU A 68 -26.70 1.40 5.05
CA LEU A 68 -26.45 2.28 6.20
C LEU A 68 -25.72 3.55 5.74
N GLY A 69 -26.29 4.72 6.03
CA GLY A 69 -25.72 6.02 5.70
C GLY A 69 -25.13 6.72 6.92
N MET A 70 -23.97 7.38 6.74
CA MET A 70 -23.44 8.33 7.72
C MET A 70 -24.42 9.50 7.93
N ARG A 71 -24.53 9.98 9.16
CA ARG A 71 -25.36 11.13 9.54
C ARG A 71 -24.48 12.19 10.21
N SER A 72 -24.10 13.22 9.47
CA SER A 72 -23.32 14.37 9.97
C SER A 72 -24.23 15.43 10.58
N ASN A 73 -23.98 15.81 11.83
CA ASN A 73 -24.64 16.95 12.48
C ASN A 73 -23.88 18.25 12.18
N ALA A 74 -24.62 19.34 11.96
CA ALA A 74 -24.12 20.71 12.03
C ALA A 74 -25.25 21.66 12.47
N PRO A 75 -25.00 22.57 13.42
CA PRO A 75 -25.78 23.80 13.59
C PRO A 75 -25.00 24.99 12.99
N GLY A 76 -25.65 25.81 12.17
CA GLY A 76 -25.07 27.04 11.63
C GLY A 76 -25.83 28.28 12.12
N ASN A 77 -25.34 29.49 11.78
CA ASN A 77 -26.20 30.68 11.85
C ASN A 77 -25.84 31.81 10.85
N ALA A 78 -26.91 32.49 10.42
CA ALA A 78 -27.07 33.82 9.83
C ALA A 78 -25.92 34.58 9.10
N ARG A 79 -26.15 34.78 7.79
CA ARG A 79 -26.27 36.09 7.07
C ARG A 79 -25.14 37.14 7.17
N THR A 80 -24.58 37.50 6.01
CA THR A 80 -24.80 38.83 5.38
C THR A 80 -24.33 38.84 3.91
N ASN A 81 -24.74 39.85 3.13
CA ASN A 81 -24.34 40.17 1.75
C ASN A 81 -24.49 41.70 1.60
N PRO A 82 -23.67 42.46 0.83
CA PRO A 82 -23.92 42.57 -0.63
C PRO A 82 -22.73 42.95 -1.57
N SER A 83 -22.89 42.57 -2.84
CA SER A 83 -22.54 43.26 -4.12
C SER A 83 -21.18 43.92 -4.47
N ASN A 84 -20.86 43.74 -5.76
CA ASN A 84 -20.29 44.70 -6.75
C ASN A 84 -18.77 44.85 -7.06
N ASP A 85 -18.45 44.43 -8.29
CA ASP A 85 -17.75 45.15 -9.39
C ASP A 85 -16.28 45.69 -9.31
N GLN A 86 -15.53 45.27 -10.33
CA GLN A 86 -14.61 46.04 -11.20
C GLN A 86 -13.26 46.65 -10.71
N ARG A 87 -12.18 45.98 -11.19
CA ARG A 87 -11.21 46.50 -12.20
C ARG A 87 -10.13 47.56 -11.81
N ARG A 88 -8.88 47.06 -11.73
CA ARG A 88 -7.58 47.72 -12.05
C ARG A 88 -7.09 48.92 -11.21
N GLN A 89 -6.13 48.64 -10.33
CA GLN A 89 -4.79 49.26 -10.19
C GLN A 89 -3.97 48.39 -9.19
N GLY A 90 -2.63 48.41 -9.11
CA GLY A 90 -1.65 49.24 -9.82
C GLY A 90 -0.73 50.01 -8.86
N GLY A 91 0.19 49.35 -8.15
CA GLY A 91 1.15 50.02 -7.25
C GLY A 91 1.97 49.05 -6.36
N LEU A 92 3.21 49.43 -6.06
CA LEU A 92 4.19 48.64 -5.27
C LEU A 92 3.95 48.71 -3.75
N GLY A 93 4.37 47.68 -3.02
CA GLY A 93 4.52 47.69 -1.55
C GLY A 93 5.24 46.44 -1.04
N THR A 94 6.52 46.54 -0.68
CA THR A 94 7.43 45.38 -0.54
C THR A 94 7.77 45.00 0.91
N ARG A 95 7.54 43.74 1.29
CA ARG A 95 8.22 42.91 2.32
C ARG A 95 7.52 41.53 2.38
N SER A 96 8.16 40.39 2.68
CA SER A 96 9.54 40.10 3.13
C SER A 96 10.00 38.67 2.72
N ASP A 97 11.20 38.26 3.19
CA ASP A 97 11.65 36.87 3.44
C ASP A 97 12.29 35.99 2.35
N GLY A 98 13.10 35.03 2.82
CA GLY A 98 13.25 33.70 2.18
C GLY A 98 14.61 33.31 1.57
N LYS A 99 15.59 32.87 2.38
CA LYS A 99 16.85 32.27 1.86
C LYS A 99 16.65 30.90 1.17
N HIS A 100 16.86 30.87 -0.14
CA HIS A 100 18.00 30.23 -0.84
C HIS A 100 18.37 28.72 -0.65
N VAL A 101 18.79 28.10 -1.78
CA VAL A 101 19.61 26.86 -1.97
C VAL A 101 18.86 25.53 -2.26
N THR A 102 19.44 24.72 -3.15
CA THR A 102 18.94 23.46 -3.74
C THR A 102 20.05 22.42 -3.95
N GLY A 103 19.69 21.12 -4.04
CA GLY A 103 20.59 19.99 -4.40
C GLY A 103 21.33 19.32 -3.22
N PRO A 104 21.87 18.07 -3.34
CA PRO A 104 22.33 17.45 -4.61
C PRO A 104 22.07 15.92 -4.86
N SER A 105 21.79 15.58 -6.13
CA SER A 105 22.42 14.52 -6.97
C SER A 105 22.19 12.97 -6.82
N VAL A 106 22.36 12.31 -7.99
CA VAL A 106 22.65 10.88 -8.34
C VAL A 106 21.54 9.79 -8.28
N THR A 107 21.13 9.31 -9.47
CA THR A 107 21.20 7.87 -9.89
C THR A 107 21.09 7.76 -11.44
N PRO A 108 21.60 6.69 -12.10
CA PRO A 108 21.95 6.74 -13.54
C PRO A 108 21.05 5.94 -14.49
N PRO A 109 21.01 6.29 -15.79
CA PRO A 109 20.53 5.42 -16.87
C PRO A 109 21.66 4.89 -17.80
N LEU A 110 21.63 3.57 -18.01
CA LEU A 110 21.91 2.78 -19.23
C LEU A 110 23.01 3.21 -20.25
N GLN A 111 23.82 2.22 -20.64
CA GLN A 111 24.83 2.32 -21.71
C GLN A 111 24.21 2.39 -23.12
N HIS A 112 25.05 2.73 -24.12
CA HIS A 112 24.79 2.73 -25.57
C HIS A 112 24.05 3.94 -26.17
N GLY A 113 24.39 5.16 -25.73
CA GLY A 113 24.20 6.35 -26.56
C GLY A 113 25.14 6.35 -27.78
N TRP A 114 24.62 6.61 -28.98
CA TRP A 114 25.41 6.85 -30.20
C TRP A 114 25.55 8.36 -30.42
N ASN A 115 26.79 8.83 -30.66
CA ASN A 115 27.10 10.25 -30.75
C ASN A 115 26.95 10.80 -32.17
N TRP A 116 26.38 12.00 -32.29
CA TRP A 116 26.80 13.00 -33.27
C TRP A 116 26.87 14.36 -32.59
N ALA A 117 27.99 15.06 -32.74
CA ALA A 117 28.24 16.38 -32.16
C ALA A 117 28.56 17.38 -33.27
N ALA A 118 27.72 18.40 -33.42
CA ALA A 118 28.01 19.55 -34.28
C ALA A 118 28.99 20.50 -33.57
N LYS A 119 30.05 20.90 -34.27
CA LYS A 119 31.18 21.63 -33.69
C LYS A 119 31.01 23.14 -33.89
N THR A 120 30.84 23.89 -32.82
CA THR A 120 30.85 25.36 -32.88
C THR A 120 32.25 25.90 -33.13
N GLY A 121 32.37 26.85 -34.06
CA GLY A 121 33.58 27.61 -34.33
C GLY A 121 33.30 29.11 -34.18
N SER A 122 34.24 29.84 -33.58
CA SER A 122 34.15 31.28 -33.34
C SER A 122 35.45 31.96 -33.76
N CYS A 123 35.35 33.07 -34.49
CA CYS A 123 36.38 34.09 -34.69
C CYS A 123 35.71 35.41 -35.10
N GLN A 124 36.39 36.54 -34.92
CA GLN A 124 35.91 37.89 -35.22
C GLN A 124 36.88 38.64 -36.17
N ALA A 125 36.39 39.76 -36.71
CA ALA A 125 37.12 41.00 -37.06
C ALA A 125 37.85 41.13 -38.43
N ARG A 126 37.23 41.97 -39.31
CA ARG A 126 37.64 43.36 -39.65
C ARG A 126 38.60 43.63 -40.84
N GLU A 127 38.23 44.69 -41.61
CA GLU A 127 39.01 45.48 -42.62
C GLU A 127 39.47 44.78 -43.93
N GLU A 128 39.71 45.44 -45.09
CA GLU A 128 39.15 46.65 -45.76
C GLU A 128 39.71 46.73 -47.23
N LYS A 129 39.11 47.59 -48.10
CA LYS A 129 39.65 48.24 -49.35
C LYS A 129 39.52 47.59 -50.75
N VAL A 130 38.49 48.05 -51.48
CA VAL A 130 38.51 48.79 -52.78
C VAL A 130 39.65 48.58 -53.81
N ALA A 131 39.25 48.13 -55.01
CA ALA A 131 39.53 48.70 -56.36
C ALA A 131 38.62 47.90 -57.35
N ASP A 132 37.73 48.42 -58.20
CA ASP A 132 37.70 49.56 -59.17
C ASP A 132 38.09 49.17 -60.62
N GLU A 133 37.52 49.89 -61.60
CA GLU A 133 37.60 49.71 -63.07
C GLU A 133 36.89 48.46 -63.66
N GLU A 134 36.20 48.47 -64.81
CA GLU A 134 35.59 49.51 -65.66
C GLU A 134 34.64 48.83 -66.69
N ASP A 135 34.21 49.51 -67.75
CA ASP A 135 32.82 49.94 -68.03
C ASP A 135 32.33 49.35 -69.37
N ASP A 136 31.02 49.27 -69.60
CA ASP A 136 30.45 49.12 -70.96
C ASP A 136 28.94 49.45 -70.97
N LYS A 137 28.59 50.70 -71.32
CA LYS A 137 27.20 51.15 -71.46
C LYS A 137 26.66 50.92 -72.87
N ALA A 138 25.51 50.25 -72.96
CA ALA A 138 24.53 50.49 -74.02
C ALA A 138 23.32 51.24 -73.43
N ILE A 139 22.89 52.30 -74.10
CA ILE A 139 21.83 53.23 -73.63
C ILE A 139 20.64 53.14 -74.60
N ILE A 140 19.46 53.62 -74.14
CA ILE A 140 18.19 53.82 -74.86
C ILE A 140 17.30 52.55 -74.79
N ASP A 141 16.01 52.64 -74.43
CA ASP A 141 15.13 53.82 -74.39
C ASP A 141 14.47 54.10 -73.01
N SER A 142 13.94 55.32 -72.85
CA SER A 142 13.23 55.77 -71.64
C SER A 142 11.79 56.17 -71.97
N GLU A 143 10.85 55.22 -71.87
CA GLU A 143 9.42 55.53 -71.75
C GLU A 143 9.12 55.85 -70.27
N ASP A 144 9.21 57.13 -69.94
CA ASP A 144 8.95 57.72 -68.62
C ASP A 144 7.43 57.81 -68.36
N ASP A 145 6.80 56.63 -68.21
CA ASP A 145 5.38 56.48 -67.82
C ASP A 145 5.20 56.94 -66.36
N ASP A 146 4.95 58.24 -66.17
CA ASP A 146 4.62 58.86 -64.88
C ASP A 146 3.41 58.15 -64.24
N TYR A 147 3.67 57.31 -63.24
CA TYR A 147 2.63 56.55 -62.54
C TYR A 147 1.92 57.43 -61.50
N THR A 148 1.00 58.27 -62.00
CA THR A 148 0.02 58.99 -61.17
C THR A 148 -0.66 58.02 -60.20
N ASP A 149 -0.80 58.42 -58.94
CA ASP A 149 -1.35 57.59 -57.84
C ASP A 149 -2.89 57.51 -57.85
N ASP A 150 -3.48 57.29 -59.04
CA ASP A 150 -4.92 57.09 -59.26
C ASP A 150 -5.35 55.68 -58.79
N ASP A 151 -5.35 55.44 -57.46
CA ASP A 151 -5.89 54.21 -56.84
C ASP A 151 -7.45 54.20 -56.81
N ASP A 152 -8.09 55.16 -57.50
CA ASP A 152 -9.53 55.49 -57.46
C ASP A 152 -10.43 54.68 -58.42
N TYR A 153 -9.86 53.88 -59.34
CA TYR A 153 -10.66 53.05 -60.27
C TYR A 153 -11.36 51.85 -59.61
N LEU A 154 -11.23 51.68 -58.28
CA LEU A 154 -11.92 50.66 -57.48
C LEU A 154 -12.86 51.29 -56.43
N LEU A 155 -13.43 52.45 -56.76
CA LEU A 155 -14.48 53.15 -55.99
C LEU A 155 -15.72 53.44 -56.85
N SER A 156 -16.45 52.41 -57.26
CA SER A 156 -17.88 52.60 -57.53
C SER A 156 -18.63 52.60 -56.21
N ASP A 157 -19.07 53.79 -55.79
CA ASP A 157 -20.19 53.94 -54.88
C ASP A 157 -21.47 53.34 -55.52
N GLY A 158 -22.51 53.12 -54.72
CA GLY A 158 -23.72 52.41 -55.14
C GLY A 158 -24.53 53.14 -56.20
N SER A 159 -24.72 52.53 -57.37
CA SER A 159 -25.72 52.93 -58.37
C SER A 159 -26.18 51.72 -59.19
N ASP A 160 -27.42 51.78 -59.67
CA ASP A 160 -28.20 50.64 -60.14
C ASP A 160 -27.86 50.25 -61.58
N SER A 161 -27.20 49.10 -61.78
CA SER A 161 -26.96 48.47 -63.10
C SER A 161 -26.60 46.98 -62.95
N ASP A 162 -26.98 46.17 -63.94
CA ASP A 162 -27.03 44.70 -63.89
C ASP A 162 -25.66 44.05 -64.18
N GLU A 163 -24.66 44.32 -63.32
CA GLU A 163 -23.29 43.79 -63.45
C GLU A 163 -22.96 42.83 -62.30
N GLY A 164 -22.76 41.55 -62.63
CA GLY A 164 -22.57 40.48 -61.64
C GLY A 164 -21.23 40.55 -60.88
N PRO A 165 -21.10 39.85 -59.73
CA PRO A 165 -19.89 39.88 -58.91
C PRO A 165 -18.66 39.44 -59.70
N GLU A 166 -17.63 40.29 -59.74
CA GLU A 166 -16.38 40.08 -60.49
C GLU A 166 -15.85 38.64 -60.34
N THR A 167 -15.93 37.89 -61.44
CA THR A 167 -15.51 36.49 -61.45
C THR A 167 -14.01 36.36 -61.21
N HIS A 168 -13.58 35.19 -60.73
CA HIS A 168 -12.16 34.88 -60.57
C HIS A 168 -11.35 35.11 -61.86
N GLU A 169 -11.94 34.73 -62.99
CA GLU A 169 -11.39 34.90 -64.34
C GLU A 169 -11.35 36.37 -64.80
N SER A 170 -12.23 37.22 -64.29
CA SER A 170 -12.17 38.68 -64.51
C SER A 170 -10.97 39.27 -63.75
N LYS A 171 -10.80 38.87 -62.48
CA LYS A 171 -9.75 39.37 -61.58
C LYS A 171 -8.33 38.95 -62.00
N LYS A 172 -8.14 37.73 -62.51
CA LYS A 172 -6.88 37.30 -63.16
C LYS A 172 -6.41 38.29 -64.24
N LYS A 173 -7.36 38.87 -65.00
CA LYS A 173 -7.08 39.68 -66.20
C LYS A 173 -6.73 41.14 -65.91
N HIS A 174 -6.70 41.55 -64.64
CA HIS A 174 -6.22 42.88 -64.23
C HIS A 174 -4.82 43.18 -64.77
N LYS A 175 -4.60 44.40 -65.29
CA LYS A 175 -3.40 44.82 -66.07
C LYS A 175 -2.06 44.43 -65.39
N MET A 176 -2.00 44.53 -64.05
CA MET A 176 -0.82 44.19 -63.26
C MET A 176 -0.69 42.70 -62.91
N LEU A 177 -1.78 41.95 -62.81
CA LEU A 177 -1.75 40.54 -62.35
C LEU A 177 -1.65 39.55 -63.51
N LYS A 178 -2.18 39.91 -64.69
CA LYS A 178 -2.34 39.00 -65.82
C LYS A 178 -1.05 38.29 -66.22
N LYS A 179 0.06 39.03 -66.42
CA LYS A 179 1.36 38.47 -66.81
C LYS A 179 1.86 37.36 -65.88
N PHE A 180 1.54 37.43 -64.58
CA PHE A 180 1.93 36.42 -63.60
C PHE A 180 1.03 35.19 -63.68
N PHE A 181 -0.29 35.37 -63.79
CA PHE A 181 -1.21 34.23 -63.92
C PHE A 181 -1.06 33.53 -65.29
N ASP A 182 -0.78 34.25 -66.37
CA ASP A 182 -0.42 33.66 -67.67
C ASP A 182 0.79 32.69 -67.53
N ILE A 183 1.81 33.06 -66.72
CA ILE A 183 2.97 32.20 -66.42
C ILE A 183 2.57 31.03 -65.52
N VAL A 184 1.88 31.26 -64.40
CA VAL A 184 1.45 30.21 -63.48
C VAL A 184 0.53 29.20 -64.16
N ASP A 185 -0.35 29.64 -65.06
CA ASP A 185 -1.25 28.76 -65.80
C ASP A 185 -0.47 27.85 -66.76
N SER A 186 0.61 28.35 -67.37
CA SER A 186 1.47 27.61 -68.31
C SER A 186 2.36 26.51 -67.68
N LEU A 187 2.63 26.58 -66.36
CA LEU A 187 3.55 25.67 -65.65
C LEU A 187 2.83 24.47 -65.01
N THR A 188 3.54 23.35 -64.83
CA THR A 188 3.01 22.16 -64.12
C THR A 188 3.00 22.34 -62.59
N VAL A 189 2.30 21.43 -61.91
CA VAL A 189 2.23 21.35 -60.44
C VAL A 189 3.62 21.27 -59.80
N GLU A 190 4.54 20.54 -60.43
CA GLU A 190 5.90 20.31 -59.95
C GLU A 190 6.77 21.56 -60.16
N GLU A 191 6.68 22.18 -61.33
CA GLU A 191 7.43 23.40 -61.70
C GLU A 191 7.00 24.63 -60.88
N ILE A 192 5.71 24.74 -60.53
CA ILE A 192 5.19 25.82 -59.67
C ILE A 192 5.74 25.70 -58.23
N ASN A 193 5.92 24.48 -57.74
CA ASN A 193 6.38 24.19 -56.37
C ASN A 193 7.91 24.05 -56.24
N GLU A 194 8.66 24.32 -57.32
CA GLU A 194 10.12 24.32 -57.34
C GLU A 194 10.70 25.34 -56.33
N PRO A 195 11.45 24.91 -55.28
CA PRO A 195 11.80 25.79 -54.17
C PRO A 195 12.88 26.83 -54.51
N GLU A 196 13.65 26.61 -55.58
CA GLU A 196 14.68 27.54 -56.06
C GLU A 196 14.14 28.55 -57.08
N ARG A 197 12.96 28.29 -57.67
CA ARG A 197 12.31 29.19 -58.64
C ARG A 197 12.03 30.54 -58.01
N GLN A 198 12.45 31.59 -58.70
CA GLN A 198 12.31 32.97 -58.22
C GLN A 198 11.07 33.62 -58.83
N TRP A 199 10.25 34.22 -57.99
CA TRP A 199 8.97 34.84 -58.36
C TRP A 199 8.95 36.34 -58.03
N HIS A 200 8.44 37.15 -58.95
CA HIS A 200 8.11 38.54 -58.68
C HIS A 200 6.74 38.69 -58.01
N CYS A 201 6.58 39.69 -57.13
CA CYS A 201 5.24 40.11 -56.69
C CYS A 201 4.68 41.17 -57.64
N PRO A 202 3.60 40.91 -58.41
CA PRO A 202 3.17 41.81 -59.48
C PRO A 202 2.63 43.16 -58.95
N ALA A 203 2.14 43.19 -57.71
CA ALA A 203 1.70 44.42 -57.03
C ALA A 203 2.87 45.33 -56.57
N CYS A 204 4.11 44.83 -56.52
CA CYS A 204 5.31 45.60 -56.13
C CYS A 204 5.99 46.34 -57.27
N HIS A 205 5.71 46.00 -58.53
CA HIS A 205 6.48 46.49 -59.67
C HIS A 205 6.39 48.03 -59.78
N GLY A 206 7.55 48.69 -59.81
CA GLY A 206 7.68 50.16 -59.82
C GLY A 206 7.66 50.86 -58.45
N GLY A 207 7.53 50.14 -57.33
CA GLY A 207 7.46 50.75 -55.99
C GLY A 207 8.82 50.88 -55.28
N PRO A 208 9.12 52.01 -54.59
CA PRO A 208 10.36 52.15 -53.83
C PRO A 208 10.44 51.15 -52.67
N GLY A 209 11.57 50.45 -52.55
CA GLY A 209 11.74 49.39 -51.56
C GLY A 209 11.07 48.06 -51.93
N ALA A 210 10.82 47.80 -53.22
CA ALA A 210 10.49 46.46 -53.69
C ALA A 210 11.64 45.47 -53.38
N ILE A 211 11.28 44.29 -52.85
CA ILE A 211 12.11 43.10 -53.00
C ILE A 211 11.60 42.44 -54.28
N ASP A 212 12.41 42.45 -55.32
CA ASP A 212 11.94 41.97 -56.62
C ASP A 212 11.69 40.46 -56.63
N TRP A 213 12.53 39.65 -55.98
CA TRP A 213 12.53 38.20 -56.15
C TRP A 213 12.31 37.42 -54.85
N TYR A 214 11.32 36.51 -54.87
CA TYR A 214 11.01 35.56 -53.80
C TYR A 214 11.36 34.13 -54.23
N LYS A 215 12.17 33.42 -53.43
CA LYS A 215 12.52 32.01 -53.68
C LYS A 215 11.38 31.09 -53.25
N GLY A 216 10.79 30.38 -54.20
CA GLY A 216 9.59 29.58 -54.01
C GLY A 216 8.34 30.42 -53.72
N LEU A 217 7.19 29.75 -53.65
CA LEU A 217 5.89 30.42 -53.59
C LEU A 217 5.48 30.82 -52.16
N GLN A 218 6.06 30.23 -51.11
CA GLN A 218 5.73 30.60 -49.72
C GLN A 218 6.12 32.04 -49.37
N PRO A 219 7.36 32.49 -49.62
CA PRO A 219 7.77 33.85 -49.25
C PRO A 219 7.01 34.92 -50.04
N LEU A 220 6.67 34.62 -51.30
CA LEU A 220 5.81 35.47 -52.13
C LEU A 220 4.42 35.65 -51.51
N MET A 221 3.77 34.55 -51.11
CA MET A 221 2.40 34.62 -50.60
C MET A 221 2.35 35.13 -49.15
N ALA A 222 3.35 34.81 -48.33
CA ALA A 222 3.56 35.46 -47.03
C ALA A 222 3.73 36.98 -47.19
N HIS A 223 4.54 37.44 -48.16
CA HIS A 223 4.69 38.85 -48.46
C HIS A 223 3.37 39.51 -48.92
N ALA A 224 2.65 38.89 -49.86
CA ALA A 224 1.36 39.39 -50.33
C ALA A 224 0.31 39.48 -49.20
N ARG A 225 0.32 38.53 -48.26
CA ARG A 225 -0.52 38.55 -47.05
C ARG A 225 -0.03 39.49 -45.92
N THR A 226 1.14 40.12 -46.03
CA THR A 226 1.71 40.97 -44.94
C THR A 226 2.12 42.38 -45.34
N LYS A 227 2.35 42.69 -46.62
CA LYS A 227 2.65 44.06 -47.07
C LYS A 227 1.47 44.99 -46.78
N GLY A 228 1.76 46.16 -46.21
CA GLY A 228 0.78 47.13 -45.73
C GLY A 228 1.10 48.59 -46.04
N SER A 229 2.11 48.87 -46.88
CA SER A 229 2.62 50.23 -47.14
C SER A 229 2.20 50.84 -48.49
N GLN A 230 1.87 50.03 -49.50
CA GLN A 230 1.48 50.50 -50.84
C GLN A 230 0.66 49.42 -51.55
N ARG A 231 -0.31 49.81 -52.40
CA ARG A 231 -1.18 48.94 -53.22
C ARG A 231 -1.76 47.73 -52.45
N VAL A 232 -2.16 47.95 -51.19
CA VAL A 232 -2.49 46.88 -50.24
C VAL A 232 -3.69 46.03 -50.69
N LYS A 233 -4.69 46.64 -51.34
CA LYS A 233 -5.83 45.91 -51.92
C LYS A 233 -5.37 44.89 -52.98
N LEU A 234 -4.48 45.29 -53.90
CA LEU A 234 -3.91 44.41 -54.92
C LEU A 234 -3.03 43.31 -54.34
N HIS A 235 -2.30 43.57 -53.25
CA HIS A 235 -1.56 42.54 -52.52
C HIS A 235 -2.49 41.48 -51.89
N ARG A 236 -3.66 41.88 -51.37
CA ARG A 236 -4.67 40.95 -50.83
C ARG A 236 -5.29 40.12 -51.94
N THR A 237 -5.86 40.76 -52.97
CA THR A 237 -6.51 40.03 -54.07
C THR A 237 -5.53 39.13 -54.83
N PHE A 238 -4.27 39.52 -54.98
CA PHE A 238 -3.23 38.65 -55.53
C PHE A 238 -3.00 37.39 -54.68
N ALA A 239 -2.92 37.50 -53.35
CA ALA A 239 -2.82 36.34 -52.47
C ALA A 239 -4.05 35.43 -52.58
N ASP A 240 -5.25 36.01 -52.49
CA ASP A 240 -6.51 35.26 -52.53
C ASP A 240 -6.70 34.49 -53.85
N LEU A 241 -6.34 35.09 -54.99
CA LEU A 241 -6.34 34.43 -56.31
C LEU A 241 -5.28 33.33 -56.41
N LEU A 242 -4.10 33.53 -55.82
CA LEU A 242 -3.02 32.54 -55.85
C LEU A 242 -3.34 31.32 -54.98
N ASP A 243 -3.88 31.54 -53.78
CA ASP A 243 -4.41 30.51 -52.87
C ASP A 243 -5.53 29.66 -53.52
N GLU A 244 -6.30 30.26 -54.42
CA GLU A 244 -7.42 29.62 -55.12
C GLU A 244 -6.94 28.83 -56.36
N GLU A 245 -6.05 29.39 -57.18
CA GLU A 245 -5.50 28.70 -58.36
C GLU A 245 -4.66 27.47 -57.99
N LEU A 246 -3.84 27.58 -56.94
CA LEU A 246 -3.07 26.44 -56.44
C LEU A 246 -4.00 25.30 -56.04
N ARG A 247 -5.11 25.62 -55.38
CA ARG A 247 -6.15 24.66 -54.97
C ARG A 247 -6.84 24.01 -56.17
N ARG A 248 -7.09 24.76 -57.25
CA ARG A 248 -7.62 24.22 -58.51
C ARG A 248 -6.62 23.32 -59.24
N LYS A 249 -5.33 23.65 -59.20
CA LYS A 249 -4.24 22.79 -59.67
C LYS A 249 -3.94 21.61 -58.71
N GLY A 250 -4.71 21.41 -57.64
CA GLY A 250 -4.57 20.27 -56.71
C GLY A 250 -3.44 20.42 -55.70
N THR A 251 -2.95 21.63 -55.47
CA THR A 251 -1.80 21.97 -54.61
C THR A 251 -2.21 22.93 -53.49
N SER A 252 -1.34 23.14 -52.52
CA SER A 252 -1.49 24.20 -51.51
C SER A 252 -0.12 24.57 -50.93
N VAL A 253 0.03 25.83 -50.52
CA VAL A 253 1.23 26.34 -49.85
C VAL A 253 1.20 25.89 -48.38
N VAL A 254 1.40 24.59 -48.14
CA VAL A 254 1.52 24.00 -46.80
C VAL A 254 2.72 24.63 -46.09
N PRO A 255 2.57 25.32 -44.94
CA PRO A 255 3.68 25.95 -44.25
C PRO A 255 4.83 24.95 -43.99
N SER A 256 6.07 25.38 -44.20
CA SER A 256 7.28 24.55 -44.04
C SER A 256 7.42 24.02 -42.60
N GLY A 257 6.81 22.87 -42.32
CA GLY A 257 6.82 22.21 -41.00
C GLY A 257 5.73 21.15 -40.77
N GLU A 258 4.58 21.21 -41.45
CA GLU A 258 3.41 20.39 -41.07
C GLU A 258 3.23 19.05 -41.81
N SER A 259 3.98 18.79 -42.88
CA SER A 259 3.69 17.70 -43.85
C SER A 259 4.23 16.30 -43.50
N PHE A 260 5.06 16.15 -42.46
CA PHE A 260 5.64 14.85 -42.08
C PHE A 260 5.09 14.35 -40.72
N GLY A 261 4.37 13.21 -40.74
CA GLY A 261 4.03 12.44 -39.55
C GLY A 261 2.55 12.34 -39.17
N GLN A 262 1.63 12.97 -39.93
CA GLN A 262 0.19 12.83 -39.71
C GLN A 262 -0.34 11.47 -40.20
N TRP A 263 -0.38 10.48 -39.31
CA TRP A 263 -1.04 9.20 -39.55
C TRP A 263 -2.53 9.32 -39.17
N GLU A 264 -3.45 9.15 -40.14
CA GLU A 264 -4.88 9.05 -39.82
C GLU A 264 -5.14 7.72 -39.07
N GLY A 265 -5.55 7.83 -37.81
CA GLY A 265 -5.91 6.67 -36.99
C GLY A 265 -7.27 6.06 -37.39
N LEU A 266 -7.57 4.88 -36.84
CA LEU A 266 -8.92 4.31 -36.97
C LEU A 266 -9.95 5.29 -36.37
N LYS A 267 -11.07 5.50 -37.09
CA LYS A 267 -12.16 6.35 -36.63
C LYS A 267 -12.67 5.87 -35.28
N GLN A 268 -12.66 6.75 -34.29
CA GLN A 268 -12.85 6.40 -32.88
C GLN A 268 -14.27 5.91 -32.56
N GLU A 269 -15.23 6.14 -33.46
CA GLU A 269 -16.57 5.52 -33.46
C GLU A 269 -16.51 4.01 -33.75
N VAL A 270 -16.14 3.21 -32.75
CA VAL A 270 -16.46 1.77 -32.77
C VAL A 270 -17.97 1.64 -32.63
N LYS A 271 -18.66 1.46 -33.77
CA LYS A 271 -20.11 1.27 -33.80
C LYS A 271 -20.44 -0.09 -33.22
N ASP A 272 -21.13 -0.08 -32.09
CA ASP A 272 -21.71 -1.27 -31.49
C ASP A 272 -22.71 -1.93 -32.45
N HIS A 273 -22.91 -3.24 -32.31
CA HIS A 273 -23.74 -4.02 -33.22
C HIS A 273 -24.59 -5.05 -32.50
N ASP A 274 -25.77 -5.28 -33.07
CA ASP A 274 -26.73 -6.28 -32.63
C ASP A 274 -26.20 -7.70 -32.83
N ILE A 275 -26.17 -8.46 -31.73
CA ILE A 275 -25.87 -9.89 -31.71
C ILE A 275 -27.08 -10.70 -31.22
N VAL A 276 -27.12 -11.95 -31.66
CA VAL A 276 -28.06 -12.96 -31.15
C VAL A 276 -27.65 -13.41 -29.75
N TRP A 277 -28.62 -13.52 -28.83
CA TRP A 277 -28.41 -14.09 -27.50
C TRP A 277 -29.43 -15.20 -27.17
N PRO A 278 -29.03 -16.35 -26.58
CA PRO A 278 -27.65 -16.81 -26.35
C PRO A 278 -26.84 -16.93 -27.65
N PRO A 279 -25.49 -16.92 -27.58
CA PRO A 279 -24.66 -17.04 -28.77
C PRO A 279 -24.93 -18.36 -29.51
N MET A 280 -25.14 -18.27 -30.82
CA MET A 280 -25.57 -19.37 -31.67
C MET A 280 -24.83 -19.39 -33.00
N VAL A 281 -24.46 -20.59 -33.46
CA VAL A 281 -23.79 -20.83 -34.75
C VAL A 281 -24.69 -21.69 -35.62
N MET A 282 -25.03 -21.20 -36.80
CA MET A 282 -25.71 -21.96 -37.84
C MET A 282 -24.74 -22.98 -38.45
N VAL A 283 -25.22 -24.19 -38.70
CA VAL A 283 -24.47 -25.25 -39.43
C VAL A 283 -25.34 -25.76 -40.58
N MET A 284 -24.87 -25.57 -41.82
CA MET A 284 -25.59 -25.90 -43.06
C MET A 284 -25.08 -27.21 -43.68
N ASN A 285 -25.83 -27.74 -44.65
CA ASN A 285 -25.56 -29.01 -45.35
C ASN A 285 -25.64 -30.26 -44.44
N THR A 286 -26.55 -30.25 -43.47
CA THR A 286 -26.77 -31.35 -42.51
C THR A 286 -27.86 -32.34 -42.94
N TRP A 287 -28.23 -32.40 -44.22
CA TRP A 287 -29.02 -33.50 -44.79
C TRP A 287 -28.21 -34.79 -44.88
N LEU A 288 -28.85 -35.95 -44.68
CA LEU A 288 -28.24 -37.26 -44.93
C LEU A 288 -28.90 -37.98 -46.11
N ASP A 289 -30.19 -38.31 -45.99
CA ASP A 289 -30.96 -39.13 -46.95
C ASP A 289 -32.47 -38.86 -46.81
N THR A 290 -33.34 -39.59 -47.52
CA THR A 290 -34.80 -39.63 -47.30
C THR A 290 -35.26 -40.92 -46.61
N ASP A 291 -36.26 -40.82 -45.74
CA ASP A 291 -36.94 -41.99 -45.14
C ASP A 291 -37.92 -42.66 -46.11
N ASP A 292 -38.47 -43.83 -45.72
CA ASP A 292 -39.48 -44.57 -46.49
C ASP A 292 -40.80 -43.80 -46.72
N ASN A 293 -40.94 -42.59 -46.16
CA ASN A 293 -42.08 -41.69 -46.31
C ASN A 293 -41.72 -40.42 -47.13
N GLU A 294 -40.63 -40.45 -47.89
CA GLU A 294 -40.07 -39.32 -48.67
C GLU A 294 -39.66 -38.08 -47.85
N LYS A 295 -39.48 -38.21 -46.53
CA LYS A 295 -39.06 -37.12 -45.64
C LYS A 295 -37.55 -37.11 -45.47
N TRP A 296 -36.96 -35.94 -45.51
CA TRP A 296 -35.52 -35.78 -45.30
C TRP A 296 -35.11 -36.14 -43.86
N ILE A 297 -34.12 -37.01 -43.76
CA ILE A 297 -33.32 -37.30 -42.56
C ILE A 297 -32.12 -36.33 -42.54
N GLY A 298 -31.65 -36.00 -41.34
CA GLY A 298 -30.48 -35.16 -41.13
C GLY A 298 -29.65 -35.61 -39.93
N MET A 299 -28.55 -34.88 -39.71
CA MET A 299 -27.58 -35.14 -38.65
C MET A 299 -28.24 -35.19 -37.27
N GLY A 300 -27.74 -36.05 -36.38
CA GLY A 300 -28.27 -36.17 -35.01
C GLY A 300 -27.80 -35.04 -34.06
N ASN A 301 -28.58 -34.75 -33.01
CA ASN A 301 -28.22 -33.71 -32.03
C ASN A 301 -26.89 -34.05 -31.31
N GLN A 302 -26.70 -35.31 -30.93
CA GLN A 302 -25.46 -35.78 -30.28
C GLN A 302 -24.30 -35.83 -31.28
N GLU A 303 -24.55 -36.35 -32.48
CA GLU A 303 -23.57 -36.38 -33.59
C GLU A 303 -23.01 -34.97 -33.88
N LEU A 304 -23.88 -33.97 -34.01
CA LEU A 304 -23.46 -32.58 -34.23
C LEU A 304 -22.65 -32.02 -33.04
N LEU A 305 -23.01 -32.36 -31.80
CA LEU A 305 -22.23 -31.96 -30.62
C LEU A 305 -20.86 -32.64 -30.56
N ASP A 306 -20.75 -33.91 -30.91
CA ASP A 306 -19.48 -34.65 -30.93
C ASP A 306 -18.56 -34.17 -32.07
N TYR A 307 -19.09 -33.81 -33.24
CA TYR A 307 -18.30 -33.15 -34.30
C TYR A 307 -17.70 -31.81 -33.86
N PHE A 308 -18.39 -31.03 -33.02
CA PHE A 308 -17.97 -29.70 -32.56
C PHE A 308 -17.55 -29.64 -31.08
N LYS A 309 -17.21 -30.79 -30.50
CA LYS A 309 -16.87 -30.98 -29.07
C LYS A 309 -15.73 -30.08 -28.56
N GLY A 310 -14.82 -29.67 -29.43
CA GLY A 310 -13.72 -28.74 -29.12
C GLY A 310 -14.11 -27.27 -28.89
N TYR A 311 -15.39 -26.93 -29.05
CA TYR A 311 -15.93 -25.55 -28.97
C TYR A 311 -16.95 -25.34 -27.83
N ALA A 312 -17.06 -26.29 -26.88
CA ALA A 312 -17.91 -26.15 -25.68
C ALA A 312 -19.40 -25.79 -25.94
N ALA A 313 -19.93 -26.13 -27.13
CA ALA A 313 -21.34 -25.95 -27.44
C ALA A 313 -22.22 -26.77 -26.48
N VAL A 314 -23.26 -26.14 -25.91
CA VAL A 314 -24.05 -26.70 -24.81
C VAL A 314 -25.22 -27.54 -25.35
N LYS A 315 -25.80 -27.16 -26.50
CA LYS A 315 -26.96 -27.83 -27.11
C LYS A 315 -26.91 -27.75 -28.63
N ALA A 316 -27.26 -28.82 -29.32
CA ALA A 316 -27.63 -28.82 -30.73
C ALA A 316 -29.15 -28.75 -30.90
N LYS A 317 -29.61 -28.24 -32.04
CA LYS A 317 -30.97 -28.37 -32.57
C LYS A 317 -30.96 -28.38 -34.10
N HIS A 318 -32.00 -28.91 -34.73
CA HIS A 318 -32.16 -28.98 -36.18
C HIS A 318 -33.49 -28.36 -36.63
N SER A 319 -33.51 -27.70 -37.80
CA SER A 319 -34.76 -27.13 -38.34
C SER A 319 -35.54 -28.24 -39.07
N TYR A 320 -36.81 -28.40 -38.71
CA TYR A 320 -37.75 -29.33 -39.34
C TYR A 320 -38.91 -28.59 -40.00
N GLY A 321 -39.55 -29.23 -40.97
CA GLY A 321 -40.74 -28.75 -41.66
C GLY A 321 -41.56 -29.90 -42.25
N PRO A 322 -42.55 -29.61 -43.12
CA PRO A 322 -43.49 -30.62 -43.64
C PRO A 322 -42.83 -31.80 -44.38
N LYS A 323 -41.66 -31.59 -44.99
CA LYS A 323 -40.86 -32.62 -45.68
C LYS A 323 -39.71 -33.20 -44.83
N GLY A 324 -39.81 -33.14 -43.50
CA GLY A 324 -38.76 -33.60 -42.59
C GLY A 324 -37.69 -32.54 -42.30
N HIS A 325 -36.45 -32.98 -42.17
CA HIS A 325 -35.29 -32.14 -41.83
C HIS A 325 -34.95 -31.14 -42.95
N ARG A 326 -34.67 -29.88 -42.61
CA ARG A 326 -34.50 -28.79 -43.58
C ARG A 326 -33.07 -28.54 -44.07
N GLY A 327 -32.12 -29.38 -43.67
CA GLY A 327 -30.73 -29.34 -44.15
C GLY A 327 -29.81 -28.40 -43.38
N PHE A 328 -30.28 -27.81 -42.28
CA PHE A 328 -29.49 -26.92 -41.43
C PHE A 328 -29.89 -27.00 -39.94
N SER A 329 -28.90 -26.67 -39.11
CA SER A 329 -28.86 -26.91 -37.67
C SER A 329 -28.32 -25.70 -36.92
N VAL A 330 -28.48 -25.67 -35.60
CA VAL A 330 -27.97 -24.62 -34.71
C VAL A 330 -27.23 -25.25 -33.53
N LEU A 331 -25.99 -24.79 -33.31
CA LEU A 331 -25.25 -24.98 -32.07
C LEU A 331 -25.52 -23.79 -31.15
N ILE A 332 -25.94 -24.07 -29.91
CA ILE A 332 -26.25 -23.10 -28.87
C ILE A 332 -25.16 -23.18 -27.81
N PHE A 333 -24.49 -22.06 -27.58
CA PHE A 333 -23.38 -21.93 -26.64
C PHE A 333 -23.89 -21.47 -25.27
N GLU A 334 -22.99 -21.35 -24.29
CA GLU A 334 -23.33 -20.75 -23.00
C GLU A 334 -23.76 -19.29 -23.20
N SER A 335 -24.80 -18.85 -22.46
CA SER A 335 -25.20 -17.44 -22.39
C SER A 335 -24.23 -16.63 -21.52
N SER A 336 -22.96 -16.56 -21.93
CA SER A 336 -21.87 -15.82 -21.30
C SER A 336 -20.96 -15.19 -22.36
N ALA A 337 -20.16 -14.20 -21.97
CA ALA A 337 -19.17 -13.60 -22.87
C ALA A 337 -18.14 -14.64 -23.38
N VAL A 338 -17.80 -15.63 -22.55
CA VAL A 338 -16.91 -16.75 -22.93
C VAL A 338 -17.60 -17.66 -23.96
N GLY A 339 -18.89 -17.97 -23.77
CA GLY A 339 -19.68 -18.71 -24.75
C GLY A 339 -19.81 -18.00 -26.10
N TYR A 340 -19.86 -16.66 -26.10
CA TYR A 340 -19.78 -15.88 -27.34
C TYR A 340 -18.41 -16.00 -28.00
N VAL A 341 -17.31 -15.88 -27.25
CA VAL A 341 -15.96 -16.00 -27.79
C VAL A 341 -15.72 -17.38 -28.41
N GLU A 342 -16.21 -18.47 -27.81
CA GLU A 342 -16.13 -19.82 -28.40
C GLU A 342 -17.03 -19.99 -29.64
N ALA A 343 -18.22 -19.37 -29.66
CA ALA A 343 -19.08 -19.32 -30.85
C ALA A 343 -18.41 -18.55 -32.01
N GLU A 344 -17.77 -17.42 -31.70
CA GLU A 344 -17.02 -16.63 -32.68
C GLU A 344 -15.76 -17.37 -33.15
N ARG A 345 -15.06 -18.08 -32.26
CA ARG A 345 -13.91 -18.94 -32.57
C ARG A 345 -14.31 -20.06 -33.55
N LEU A 346 -15.47 -20.68 -33.36
CA LEU A 346 -16.02 -21.65 -34.33
C LEU A 346 -16.37 -20.98 -35.66
N HIS A 347 -17.05 -19.83 -35.64
CA HIS A 347 -17.36 -19.07 -36.85
C HIS A 347 -16.10 -18.71 -37.66
N ARG A 348 -15.07 -18.17 -37.00
CA ARG A 348 -13.77 -17.85 -37.61
C ARG A 348 -13.07 -19.09 -38.17
N HIS A 349 -13.24 -20.27 -37.54
CA HIS A 349 -12.69 -21.51 -38.08
C HIS A 349 -13.35 -21.93 -39.40
N PHE A 350 -14.69 -21.87 -39.50
CA PHE A 350 -15.39 -22.08 -40.78
C PHE A 350 -14.96 -21.05 -41.85
N VAL A 351 -14.80 -19.78 -41.49
CA VAL A 351 -14.31 -18.74 -42.42
C VAL A 351 -12.88 -19.06 -42.91
N GLY A 352 -11.98 -19.46 -42.00
CA GLY A 352 -10.61 -19.86 -42.33
C GLY A 352 -10.49 -21.14 -43.17
N GLN A 353 -11.47 -22.05 -43.07
CA GLN A 353 -11.60 -23.22 -43.96
C GLN A 353 -12.25 -22.90 -45.31
N GLY A 354 -12.69 -21.66 -45.56
CA GLY A 354 -13.45 -21.30 -46.77
C GLY A 354 -14.88 -21.86 -46.79
N THR A 355 -15.42 -22.23 -45.63
CA THR A 355 -16.73 -22.89 -45.43
C THR A 355 -17.69 -22.03 -44.59
N GLY A 356 -17.42 -20.72 -44.53
CA GLY A 356 -18.29 -19.73 -43.90
C GLY A 356 -19.53 -19.37 -44.73
N ARG A 357 -20.30 -18.39 -44.22
CA ARG A 357 -21.55 -17.88 -44.83
C ARG A 357 -21.43 -17.61 -46.34
N THR A 358 -20.46 -16.80 -46.75
CA THR A 358 -20.28 -16.37 -48.15
C THR A 358 -19.99 -17.54 -49.10
N ALA A 359 -19.35 -18.60 -48.61
CA ALA A 359 -19.10 -19.81 -49.38
C ALA A 359 -20.38 -20.67 -49.50
N TRP A 360 -21.24 -20.68 -48.49
CA TRP A 360 -22.57 -21.32 -48.57
C TRP A 360 -23.54 -20.54 -49.47
N GLU A 361 -23.47 -19.21 -49.48
CA GLU A 361 -24.30 -18.34 -50.33
C GLU A 361 -23.82 -18.32 -51.80
N SER A 362 -22.60 -18.79 -52.08
CA SER A 362 -22.04 -18.89 -53.42
C SER A 362 -22.70 -19.97 -54.30
N ASN A 363 -22.97 -19.61 -55.56
CA ASN A 363 -23.40 -20.55 -56.61
C ASN A 363 -22.39 -21.68 -56.90
N ARG A 364 -21.15 -21.60 -56.39
CA ARG A 364 -20.11 -22.63 -56.54
C ARG A 364 -19.84 -23.44 -55.26
N ARG A 365 -20.78 -23.47 -54.30
CA ARG A 365 -20.65 -24.27 -53.06
C ARG A 365 -20.41 -25.76 -53.34
N ALA A 366 -19.35 -26.32 -52.73
CA ALA A 366 -19.08 -27.76 -52.76
C ALA A 366 -19.88 -28.47 -51.66
N LEU A 367 -20.78 -29.39 -52.01
CA LEU A 367 -21.57 -30.13 -51.01
C LEU A 367 -20.80 -31.31 -50.38
N PHE A 368 -19.72 -31.76 -51.03
CA PHE A 368 -18.89 -32.88 -50.62
C PHE A 368 -17.41 -32.57 -50.88
N TYR A 369 -16.54 -33.08 -50.02
CA TYR A 369 -15.10 -33.18 -50.28
C TYR A 369 -14.81 -34.21 -51.39
N PRO A 370 -13.67 -34.11 -52.09
CA PRO A 370 -13.12 -35.23 -52.85
C PRO A 370 -13.05 -36.49 -51.97
N GLY A 371 -13.64 -37.60 -52.42
CA GLY A 371 -13.84 -38.81 -51.61
C GLY A 371 -15.18 -38.89 -50.87
N GLY A 372 -16.16 -38.03 -51.19
CA GLY A 372 -17.58 -38.27 -50.87
C GLY A 372 -18.03 -37.93 -49.45
N LYS A 373 -17.16 -37.41 -48.58
CA LYS A 373 -17.54 -36.91 -47.26
C LYS A 373 -18.30 -35.58 -47.41
N ARG A 374 -19.44 -35.40 -46.72
CA ARG A 374 -20.22 -34.15 -46.76
C ARG A 374 -19.41 -32.97 -46.22
N GLN A 375 -19.49 -31.83 -46.91
CA GLN A 375 -18.88 -30.57 -46.47
C GLN A 375 -19.88 -29.80 -45.60
N LEU A 376 -19.63 -29.72 -44.28
CA LEU A 376 -20.37 -28.79 -43.43
C LEU A 376 -19.91 -27.36 -43.67
N TYR A 377 -20.85 -26.41 -43.56
CA TYR A 377 -20.61 -24.97 -43.58
C TYR A 377 -21.15 -24.37 -42.29
N GLY A 378 -20.61 -23.26 -41.81
CA GLY A 378 -21.14 -22.64 -40.60
C GLY A 378 -20.74 -21.19 -40.36
N PHE A 379 -21.55 -20.50 -39.57
CA PHE A 379 -21.40 -19.07 -39.31
C PHE A 379 -22.18 -18.62 -38.07
N LEU A 380 -21.74 -17.52 -37.45
CA LEU A 380 -22.47 -16.90 -36.35
C LEU A 380 -23.87 -16.47 -36.84
N ALA A 381 -24.90 -16.83 -36.07
CA ALA A 381 -26.28 -16.57 -36.42
C ALA A 381 -26.61 -15.07 -36.31
N LYS A 382 -27.30 -14.54 -37.31
CA LYS A 382 -28.01 -13.27 -37.29
C LYS A 382 -29.50 -13.53 -37.02
N LYS A 383 -30.23 -12.45 -36.73
CA LYS A 383 -31.69 -12.46 -36.59
C LYS A 383 -32.38 -13.21 -37.74
N ASP A 384 -32.02 -12.87 -38.97
CA ASP A 384 -32.70 -13.34 -40.19
C ASP A 384 -32.56 -14.87 -40.39
N ASP A 385 -31.40 -15.43 -40.05
CA ASP A 385 -31.18 -16.89 -40.12
C ASP A 385 -32.08 -17.65 -39.15
N LEU A 386 -32.35 -17.07 -37.97
CA LEU A 386 -33.13 -17.68 -36.91
C LEU A 386 -34.64 -17.50 -37.10
N ASP A 387 -35.07 -16.43 -37.77
CA ASP A 387 -36.46 -16.32 -38.22
C ASP A 387 -36.74 -17.27 -39.41
N GLU A 388 -35.81 -17.46 -40.35
CA GLU A 388 -35.92 -18.51 -41.39
C GLU A 388 -35.85 -19.93 -40.79
N TYR A 389 -35.04 -20.16 -39.75
CA TYR A 389 -35.07 -21.40 -38.97
C TYR A 389 -36.44 -21.66 -38.34
N ASN A 390 -37.04 -20.62 -37.74
CA ASN A 390 -38.30 -20.70 -36.99
C ASN A 390 -39.56 -20.81 -37.85
N LYS A 391 -39.48 -20.46 -39.14
CA LYS A 391 -40.57 -20.42 -40.14
C LYS A 391 -41.55 -21.60 -40.14
N HIS A 392 -41.07 -22.81 -39.82
CA HIS A 392 -41.88 -24.03 -39.75
C HIS A 392 -41.92 -24.69 -38.35
N SER A 393 -41.46 -23.97 -37.31
CA SER A 393 -41.38 -24.46 -35.92
C SER A 393 -42.30 -23.65 -34.98
N PRO A 394 -43.64 -23.82 -35.06
CA PRO A 394 -44.59 -23.07 -34.22
C PRO A 394 -44.53 -23.49 -32.74
N GLY A 395 -44.97 -22.57 -31.86
CA GLY A 395 -45.17 -22.84 -30.44
C GLY A 395 -43.90 -23.30 -29.71
N LYS A 396 -43.97 -24.48 -29.06
CA LYS A 396 -42.88 -25.03 -28.22
C LYS A 396 -41.62 -25.43 -29.00
N ALA A 397 -41.73 -25.62 -30.32
CA ALA A 397 -40.58 -25.94 -31.18
C ALA A 397 -39.72 -24.70 -31.51
N ARG A 398 -40.29 -23.48 -31.40
CA ARG A 398 -39.61 -22.23 -31.77
C ARG A 398 -38.34 -22.05 -30.95
N LEU A 399 -37.23 -21.78 -31.64
CA LEU A 399 -35.97 -21.38 -31.05
C LEU A 399 -36.12 -19.95 -30.51
N LYS A 400 -36.03 -19.81 -29.17
CA LYS A 400 -36.06 -18.52 -28.48
C LYS A 400 -34.68 -17.88 -28.56
N PHE A 401 -34.64 -16.61 -28.94
CA PHE A 401 -33.45 -15.76 -28.93
C PHE A 401 -33.88 -14.31 -28.67
N ASP A 402 -32.98 -13.55 -28.05
CA ASP A 402 -33.04 -12.09 -27.96
C ASP A 402 -32.06 -11.50 -28.98
N ILE A 403 -32.24 -10.22 -29.30
CA ILE A 403 -31.20 -9.39 -29.90
C ILE A 403 -30.65 -8.48 -28.79
N ARG A 404 -29.32 -8.37 -28.70
CA ARG A 404 -28.59 -7.66 -27.64
C ARG A 404 -27.37 -6.92 -28.20
N SER A 405 -26.89 -5.93 -27.47
CA SER A 405 -25.63 -5.24 -27.78
C SER A 405 -24.43 -6.17 -27.59
N TYR A 406 -23.50 -6.19 -28.56
CA TYR A 406 -22.19 -6.85 -28.40
C TYR A 406 -21.37 -6.19 -27.28
N GLN A 407 -21.39 -4.85 -27.22
CA GLN A 407 -20.65 -4.12 -26.20
C GLN A 407 -21.20 -4.36 -24.77
N GLU A 408 -22.51 -4.50 -24.60
CA GLU A 408 -23.16 -4.86 -23.33
C GLU A 408 -22.83 -6.31 -22.93
N MET A 409 -23.09 -7.28 -23.80
CA MET A 409 -23.10 -8.70 -23.41
C MET A 409 -21.73 -9.38 -23.45
N VAL A 410 -20.76 -8.82 -24.16
CA VAL A 410 -19.43 -9.41 -24.35
C VAL A 410 -18.34 -8.46 -23.84
N VAL A 411 -18.25 -7.25 -24.38
CA VAL A 411 -17.13 -6.33 -24.08
C VAL A 411 -17.16 -5.85 -22.63
N GLY A 412 -18.33 -5.50 -22.09
CA GLY A 412 -18.50 -5.09 -20.69
C GLY A 412 -18.03 -6.17 -19.71
N PRO A 413 -18.60 -7.39 -19.73
CA PRO A 413 -18.16 -8.50 -18.89
C PRO A 413 -16.69 -8.88 -19.07
N MET A 414 -16.13 -8.82 -20.30
CA MET A 414 -14.70 -9.09 -20.51
C MET A 414 -13.79 -8.01 -19.91
N LYS A 415 -14.18 -6.73 -19.96
CA LYS A 415 -13.47 -5.65 -19.26
C LYS A 415 -13.52 -5.85 -17.74
N GLN A 416 -14.71 -6.10 -17.19
CA GLN A 416 -14.87 -6.37 -15.76
C GLN A 416 -14.02 -7.59 -15.32
N MET A 417 -14.08 -8.71 -16.04
CA MET A 417 -13.20 -9.86 -15.74
C MET A 417 -11.71 -9.51 -15.82
N SER A 418 -11.29 -8.61 -16.70
CA SER A 418 -9.89 -8.17 -16.78
C SER A 418 -9.47 -7.27 -15.60
N GLU A 419 -10.40 -6.48 -15.06
CA GLU A 419 -10.22 -5.64 -13.88
C GLU A 419 -10.22 -6.49 -12.60
N ASP A 420 -11.17 -7.41 -12.47
CA ASP A 420 -11.26 -8.38 -11.36
C ASP A 420 -10.01 -9.28 -11.30
N ASN A 421 -9.42 -9.67 -12.44
CA ASN A 421 -8.16 -10.42 -12.47
C ASN A 421 -6.93 -9.58 -12.01
N GLN A 422 -6.93 -8.27 -12.25
CA GLN A 422 -5.91 -7.37 -11.71
C GLN A 422 -6.06 -7.25 -10.18
N GLN A 423 -7.29 -7.08 -9.69
CA GLN A 423 -7.58 -7.06 -8.25
C GLN A 423 -7.20 -8.40 -7.58
N LEU A 424 -7.54 -9.54 -8.18
CA LEU A 424 -7.16 -10.88 -7.71
C LEU A 424 -5.64 -11.03 -7.57
N THR A 425 -4.87 -10.45 -8.48
CA THR A 425 -3.41 -10.42 -8.41
C THR A 425 -2.91 -9.60 -7.22
N TRP A 426 -3.54 -8.45 -6.93
CA TRP A 426 -3.26 -7.66 -5.73
C TRP A 426 -3.59 -8.43 -4.45
N PHE A 427 -4.79 -9.02 -4.34
CA PHE A 427 -5.20 -9.82 -3.17
C PHE A 427 -4.26 -11.00 -2.92
N LYS A 428 -3.84 -11.71 -3.98
CA LYS A 428 -2.86 -12.81 -3.91
C LYS A 428 -1.50 -12.35 -3.36
N ASN A 429 -1.01 -11.20 -3.82
CA ASN A 429 0.24 -10.61 -3.35
C ASN A 429 0.15 -10.12 -1.89
N LYS A 430 -0.97 -9.50 -1.50
CA LYS A 430 -1.26 -9.07 -0.12
C LYS A 430 -1.33 -10.27 0.83
N ALA A 431 -2.09 -11.31 0.50
CA ALA A 431 -2.15 -12.55 1.30
C ALA A 431 -0.77 -13.22 1.44
N ALA A 432 0.05 -13.23 0.38
CA ALA A 432 1.42 -13.75 0.42
C ALA A 432 2.38 -12.88 1.25
N LYS A 433 2.14 -11.57 1.38
CA LYS A 433 2.88 -10.70 2.32
C LYS A 433 2.48 -11.03 3.76
N ASP A 434 1.18 -11.04 4.05
CA ASP A 434 0.65 -11.23 5.40
C ASP A 434 0.99 -12.62 5.96
N GLN A 435 1.07 -13.65 5.10
CA GLN A 435 1.56 -14.98 5.48
C GLN A 435 3.06 -14.99 5.86
N ARG A 436 3.90 -14.15 5.26
CA ARG A 436 5.31 -14.00 5.65
C ARG A 436 5.43 -13.25 6.97
N GLU A 437 4.67 -12.18 7.16
CA GLU A 437 4.63 -11.39 8.40
C GLU A 437 4.16 -12.25 9.58
N LYS A 438 3.11 -13.06 9.40
CA LYS A 438 2.67 -14.04 10.41
C LYS A 438 3.78 -15.03 10.78
N LYS A 439 4.51 -15.59 9.80
CA LYS A 439 5.62 -16.52 10.06
C LYS A 439 6.80 -15.85 10.78
N ALA A 440 7.11 -14.60 10.44
CA ALA A 440 8.15 -13.84 11.14
C ALA A 440 7.77 -13.57 12.61
N LEU A 441 6.52 -13.20 12.86
CA LEU A 441 5.98 -13.01 14.22
C LEU A 441 5.92 -14.32 15.03
N GLU A 442 5.62 -15.44 14.38
CA GLU A 442 5.66 -16.77 14.98
C GLU A 442 7.09 -17.15 15.40
N VAL A 443 8.10 -16.87 14.56
CA VAL A 443 9.52 -17.09 14.90
C VAL A 443 9.98 -16.17 16.03
N SER A 444 9.64 -14.87 16.00
CA SER A 444 10.06 -13.94 17.07
C SER A 444 9.41 -14.25 18.41
N ASN A 445 8.12 -14.64 18.42
CA ASN A 445 7.43 -15.08 19.63
C ASN A 445 8.06 -16.37 20.20
N ASN A 446 8.45 -17.33 19.34
CA ASN A 446 9.18 -18.52 19.78
C ASN A 446 10.56 -18.19 20.42
N ILE A 447 11.27 -17.18 19.90
CA ILE A 447 12.54 -16.69 20.47
C ILE A 447 12.30 -16.04 21.83
N LEU A 448 11.35 -15.09 21.93
CA LEU A 448 10.99 -14.42 23.19
C LEU A 448 10.51 -15.42 24.24
N SER A 449 9.68 -16.38 23.85
CA SER A 449 9.20 -17.48 24.70
C SER A 449 10.29 -18.46 25.12
N LYS A 450 11.44 -18.50 24.44
CA LYS A 450 12.64 -19.23 24.89
C LYS A 450 13.44 -18.39 25.88
N GLN A 451 13.71 -17.12 25.55
CA GLN A 451 14.42 -16.19 26.42
C GLN A 451 13.73 -16.04 27.79
N LEU A 452 12.41 -15.82 27.81
CA LEU A 452 11.63 -15.72 29.04
C LEU A 452 11.79 -16.96 29.95
N ARG A 453 11.79 -18.17 29.38
CA ARG A 453 12.05 -19.41 30.15
C ARG A 453 13.47 -19.48 30.70
N GLN A 454 14.47 -19.03 29.94
CA GLN A 454 15.86 -18.97 30.41
C GLN A 454 16.02 -17.95 31.55
N THR A 455 15.41 -16.76 31.44
CA THR A 455 15.43 -15.73 32.49
C THR A 455 14.68 -16.17 33.75
N MET A 456 13.53 -16.86 33.61
CA MET A 456 12.80 -17.41 34.77
C MET A 456 13.64 -18.45 35.52
N GLU A 457 14.32 -19.36 34.82
CA GLU A 457 15.16 -20.37 35.48
C GLU A 457 16.43 -19.76 36.08
N GLN A 458 17.05 -18.76 35.44
CA GLN A 458 18.15 -18.00 36.04
C GLN A 458 17.72 -17.27 37.31
N ASN A 459 16.56 -16.60 37.31
CA ASN A 459 16.00 -15.96 38.51
C ASN A 459 15.68 -16.97 39.62
N ARG A 460 15.26 -18.19 39.27
CA ARG A 460 15.07 -19.29 40.23
C ARG A 460 16.40 -19.72 40.85
N ILE A 461 17.43 -19.96 40.03
CA ILE A 461 18.77 -20.36 40.48
C ILE A 461 19.40 -19.28 41.39
N VAL A 462 19.24 -17.99 41.04
CA VAL A 462 19.72 -16.89 41.88
C VAL A 462 19.00 -16.88 43.23
N ARG A 463 17.65 -16.94 43.25
CA ARG A 463 16.87 -16.99 44.50
C ARG A 463 17.23 -18.20 45.38
N GLN A 464 17.48 -19.35 44.77
CA GLN A 464 17.92 -20.55 45.50
C GLN A 464 19.30 -20.34 46.13
N ARG A 465 20.28 -19.85 45.35
CA ARG A 465 21.64 -19.57 45.87
C ARG A 465 21.65 -18.53 46.98
N THR A 466 20.89 -17.45 46.85
CA THR A 466 20.79 -16.43 47.91
C THR A 466 20.17 -17.00 49.19
N LYS A 467 19.23 -17.95 49.08
CA LYS A 467 18.67 -18.66 50.23
C LYS A 467 19.69 -19.62 50.85
N GLU A 468 20.39 -20.40 50.04
CA GLU A 468 21.45 -21.32 50.47
C GLU A 468 22.56 -20.56 51.21
N GLN A 469 23.05 -19.45 50.64
CA GLN A 469 24.05 -18.57 51.28
C GLN A 469 23.56 -17.94 52.60
N TYR A 470 22.28 -17.57 52.68
CA TYR A 470 21.69 -17.04 53.93
C TYR A 470 21.60 -18.13 55.01
N GLU A 471 21.27 -19.37 54.63
CA GLU A 471 21.22 -20.51 55.55
C GLU A 471 22.62 -20.94 56.00
N GLU A 472 23.60 -21.02 55.10
CA GLU A 472 25.02 -21.25 55.42
C GLU A 472 25.56 -20.20 56.41
N ASN A 473 25.35 -18.91 56.12
CA ASN A 473 25.78 -17.81 57.00
C ASN A 473 25.06 -17.85 58.37
N LYS A 474 23.79 -18.26 58.41
CA LYS A 474 23.05 -18.44 59.67
C LYS A 474 23.62 -19.61 60.48
N GLU A 475 23.90 -20.74 59.86
CA GLU A 475 24.49 -21.90 60.53
C GLU A 475 25.89 -21.59 61.10
N GLU A 476 26.70 -20.79 60.39
CA GLU A 476 27.98 -20.31 60.92
C GLU A 476 27.78 -19.38 62.15
N MET A 477 26.87 -18.41 62.07
CA MET A 477 26.56 -17.51 63.19
C MET A 477 26.00 -18.27 64.40
N ASP A 478 25.10 -19.24 64.20
CA ASP A 478 24.57 -20.11 65.26
C ASP A 478 25.70 -20.96 65.87
N PHE A 479 26.63 -21.49 65.07
CA PHE A 479 27.78 -22.24 65.57
C PHE A 479 28.71 -21.39 66.43
N GLN A 480 29.05 -20.18 65.97
CA GLN A 480 29.87 -19.23 66.74
C GLN A 480 29.19 -18.81 68.04
N ALA A 481 27.90 -18.49 68.01
CA ALA A 481 27.11 -18.14 69.19
C ALA A 481 27.08 -19.31 70.21
N ASN A 482 26.81 -20.53 69.74
CA ASN A 482 26.83 -21.71 70.59
C ASN A 482 28.21 -21.94 71.19
N PHE A 483 29.31 -21.82 70.43
CA PHE A 483 30.67 -21.96 70.95
C PHE A 483 30.97 -21.00 72.11
N PHE A 484 30.61 -19.72 72.00
CA PHE A 484 30.83 -18.75 73.08
C PHE A 484 29.90 -18.97 74.28
N ASN A 485 28.63 -19.31 74.05
CA ASN A 485 27.70 -19.68 75.12
C ASN A 485 28.23 -20.88 75.91
N ASP A 486 28.81 -21.87 75.22
CA ASP A 486 29.45 -23.04 75.81
C ASP A 486 30.65 -22.70 76.72
N GLN A 487 31.40 -21.63 76.43
CA GLN A 487 32.49 -21.16 77.30
C GLN A 487 31.93 -20.40 78.51
N ILE A 488 30.90 -19.57 78.30
CA ILE A 488 30.22 -18.81 79.35
C ILE A 488 29.54 -19.76 80.36
N GLN A 489 28.89 -20.83 79.88
CA GLN A 489 28.27 -21.84 80.76
C GLN A 489 29.33 -22.52 81.64
N LYS A 490 30.47 -22.94 81.08
CA LYS A 490 31.58 -23.53 81.86
C LYS A 490 32.11 -22.57 82.95
N ILE A 491 32.06 -21.26 82.72
CA ILE A 491 32.43 -20.24 83.72
C ILE A 491 31.33 -20.11 84.79
N HIS A 492 30.05 -20.18 84.43
CA HIS A 492 28.94 -20.20 85.39
C HIS A 492 28.97 -21.47 86.26
N ASP A 493 29.08 -22.66 85.66
CA ASP A 493 29.17 -23.94 86.38
C ASP A 493 30.34 -23.93 87.38
N ALA A 494 31.51 -23.45 86.94
CA ALA A 494 32.71 -23.32 87.77
C ALA A 494 32.64 -22.18 88.81
N THR A 495 31.64 -21.31 88.74
CA THR A 495 31.35 -20.27 89.73
C THR A 495 30.33 -20.76 90.74
N GLU A 496 29.22 -21.35 90.29
CA GLU A 496 28.23 -22.01 91.15
C GLU A 496 28.89 -23.10 92.02
N ALA A 497 29.77 -23.92 91.44
CA ALA A 497 30.54 -24.91 92.19
C ALA A 497 31.45 -24.29 93.27
N LYS A 498 31.95 -23.06 93.09
CA LYS A 498 32.72 -22.34 94.12
C LYS A 498 31.80 -21.77 95.19
N GLU A 499 30.69 -21.16 94.81
CA GLU A 499 29.70 -20.60 95.74
C GLU A 499 29.09 -21.70 96.62
N ALA A 500 28.68 -22.83 96.03
CA ALA A 500 28.17 -23.99 96.77
C ALA A 500 29.23 -24.63 97.71
N ASN A 501 30.52 -24.51 97.40
CA ASN A 501 31.59 -24.96 98.29
C ASN A 501 31.88 -23.95 99.41
N PHE A 502 31.75 -22.65 99.15
CA PHE A 502 31.82 -21.59 100.16
C PHE A 502 30.64 -21.66 101.13
N GLU A 503 29.42 -21.90 100.62
CA GLU A 503 28.23 -22.09 101.46
C GLU A 503 28.38 -23.33 102.37
N LYS A 504 28.83 -24.48 101.82
CA LYS A 504 29.14 -25.67 102.64
C LYS A 504 30.17 -25.38 103.73
N LEU A 505 31.17 -24.53 103.47
CA LEU A 505 32.17 -24.13 104.47
C LEU A 505 31.53 -23.28 105.58
N GLN A 506 30.69 -22.30 105.25
CA GLN A 506 29.94 -21.53 106.24
C GLN A 506 28.97 -22.41 107.05
N GLN A 507 28.22 -23.30 106.39
CA GLN A 507 27.33 -24.26 107.07
C GLN A 507 28.11 -25.18 108.02
N ALA A 508 29.31 -25.64 107.63
CA ALA A 508 30.17 -26.46 108.48
C ALA A 508 30.74 -25.68 109.68
N GLN A 509 31.05 -24.39 109.53
CA GLN A 509 31.43 -23.52 110.65
C GLN A 509 30.25 -23.30 111.61
N ARG A 510 29.05 -23.00 111.09
CA ARG A 510 27.82 -22.86 111.91
C ARG A 510 27.52 -24.14 112.70
N LYS A 511 27.60 -25.33 112.06
CA LYS A 511 27.44 -26.63 112.73
C LYS A 511 28.47 -26.88 113.83
N LYS A 512 29.76 -26.63 113.58
CA LYS A 512 30.81 -26.76 114.61
C LYS A 512 30.56 -25.87 115.83
N MET A 513 30.07 -24.65 115.64
CA MET A 513 29.72 -23.76 116.76
C MET A 513 28.49 -24.26 117.54
N GLU A 514 27.53 -24.91 116.86
CA GLU A 514 26.38 -25.54 117.51
C GLU A 514 26.75 -26.84 118.25
N GLU A 515 27.67 -27.64 117.71
CA GLU A 515 28.26 -28.82 118.37
C GLU A 515 29.05 -28.43 119.63
N LEU A 516 29.90 -27.40 119.54
CA LEU A 516 30.64 -26.85 120.69
C LEU A 516 29.69 -26.29 121.77
N LYS A 517 28.57 -25.70 121.38
CA LYS A 517 27.50 -25.24 122.28
C LYS A 517 26.79 -26.40 122.98
N ALA A 518 26.60 -27.54 122.31
CA ALA A 518 25.92 -28.71 122.84
C ALA A 518 26.74 -29.52 123.87
N GLN A 519 28.08 -29.43 123.85
CA GLN A 519 28.98 -30.25 124.67
C GLN A 519 29.20 -29.73 126.12
N ALA A 520 28.50 -28.69 126.57
CA ALA A 520 28.84 -27.97 127.81
C ALA A 520 27.85 -28.16 128.98
N SER A 521 28.30 -28.79 130.07
CA SER A 521 27.47 -29.14 131.24
C SER A 521 27.77 -28.31 132.50
N SER A 522 27.18 -27.12 132.63
CA SER A 522 27.11 -26.33 133.87
C SER A 522 25.93 -25.34 133.81
N THR A 523 25.18 -25.18 134.90
CA THR A 523 23.86 -24.53 134.88
C THR A 523 23.88 -23.00 134.91
N GLU A 524 24.88 -22.34 135.50
CA GLU A 524 24.98 -20.87 135.47
C GLU A 524 25.74 -20.36 134.24
N ASP A 525 26.84 -21.02 133.85
CA ASP A 525 27.57 -20.70 132.62
C ASP A 525 26.68 -20.77 131.37
N ALA A 526 25.69 -21.67 131.37
CA ALA A 526 24.74 -21.83 130.28
C ALA A 526 24.03 -20.52 129.90
N ARG A 527 23.74 -19.64 130.87
CA ARG A 527 23.09 -18.36 130.59
C ARG A 527 24.05 -17.38 129.94
N ARG A 528 25.24 -17.16 130.52
CA ARG A 528 26.20 -16.18 129.96
C ARG A 528 26.71 -16.63 128.59
N ARG A 529 26.97 -17.93 128.40
CA ARG A 529 27.34 -18.50 127.10
C ARG A 529 26.19 -18.54 126.10
N ALA A 530 24.92 -18.57 126.53
CA ALA A 530 23.79 -18.34 125.63
C ALA A 530 23.72 -16.88 125.14
N GLU A 531 23.92 -15.90 126.03
CA GLU A 531 23.97 -14.47 125.67
C GLU A 531 25.19 -14.14 124.78
N GLU A 532 26.35 -14.77 125.02
CA GLU A 532 27.53 -14.69 124.14
C GLU A 532 27.28 -15.38 122.78
N ALA A 533 26.61 -16.54 122.75
CA ALA A 533 26.28 -17.25 121.50
C ALA A 533 25.19 -16.54 120.67
N VAL A 534 24.25 -15.82 121.30
CA VAL A 534 23.29 -14.96 120.59
C VAL A 534 24.03 -13.82 119.90
N LYS A 535 24.91 -13.10 120.61
CA LYS A 535 25.73 -12.02 120.03
C LYS A 535 26.65 -12.51 118.92
N PHE A 536 27.22 -13.71 119.05
CA PHE A 536 28.02 -14.34 117.99
C PHE A 536 27.16 -14.70 116.77
N LYS A 537 25.94 -15.22 116.97
CA LYS A 537 25.01 -15.47 115.87
C LYS A 537 24.61 -14.18 115.16
N GLU A 538 24.24 -13.14 115.91
CA GLU A 538 23.92 -11.80 115.38
C GLU A 538 25.09 -11.23 114.55
N MET A 539 26.33 -11.41 115.02
CA MET A 539 27.54 -11.04 114.29
C MET A 539 27.70 -11.83 112.98
N GLN A 540 27.51 -13.15 112.99
CA GLN A 540 27.59 -13.98 111.79
C GLN A 540 26.45 -13.73 110.79
N ASP A 541 25.24 -13.42 111.28
CA ASP A 541 24.10 -13.12 110.41
C ASP A 541 24.28 -11.72 109.76
N GLN A 542 24.85 -10.74 110.48
CA GLN A 542 25.31 -9.46 109.90
C GLN A 542 26.48 -9.63 108.91
N GLU A 543 27.37 -10.60 109.11
CA GLU A 543 28.48 -10.89 108.19
C GLU A 543 27.96 -11.51 106.87
N VAL A 544 27.00 -12.43 106.97
CA VAL A 544 26.31 -13.01 105.80
C VAL A 544 25.46 -11.95 105.08
N GLU A 545 24.74 -11.08 105.80
CA GLU A 545 23.98 -9.98 105.21
C GLU A 545 24.87 -9.02 104.38
N LYS A 546 26.06 -8.67 104.90
CA LYS A 546 27.06 -7.89 104.16
C LYS A 546 27.57 -8.64 102.92
N TYR A 547 27.90 -9.93 103.04
CA TYR A 547 28.35 -10.74 101.90
C TYR A 547 27.27 -10.80 100.79
N VAL A 548 26.00 -10.95 101.15
CA VAL A 548 24.89 -10.95 100.19
C VAL A 548 24.77 -9.58 99.50
N ALA A 549 24.80 -8.48 100.26
CA ALA A 549 24.73 -7.13 99.68
C ALA A 549 25.94 -6.80 98.77
N GLU A 550 27.15 -7.23 99.14
CA GLU A 550 28.35 -7.08 98.30
C GLU A 550 28.26 -7.95 97.02
N ARG A 551 27.74 -9.17 97.12
CA ARG A 551 27.48 -10.05 95.96
C ARG A 551 26.43 -9.47 95.02
N GLU A 552 25.32 -8.94 95.54
CA GLU A 552 24.28 -8.29 94.74
C GLU A 552 24.82 -7.05 94.02
N ASN A 553 25.62 -6.23 94.69
CA ASN A 553 26.30 -5.09 94.07
C ASN A 553 27.29 -5.53 92.97
N LEU A 554 28.04 -6.61 93.20
CA LEU A 554 28.98 -7.16 92.21
C LEU A 554 28.24 -7.74 90.98
N VAL A 555 27.12 -8.44 91.18
CA VAL A 555 26.24 -8.91 90.11
C VAL A 555 25.65 -7.74 89.33
N LYS A 556 25.22 -6.68 90.01
CA LYS A 556 24.72 -5.45 89.36
C LYS A 556 25.82 -4.81 88.49
N ILE A 557 27.02 -4.59 89.03
CA ILE A 557 28.15 -4.03 88.29
C ILE A 557 28.56 -4.90 87.09
N HIS A 558 28.43 -6.23 87.18
CA HIS A 558 28.63 -7.13 86.05
C HIS A 558 27.55 -6.94 84.97
N ASN A 559 26.27 -6.88 85.36
CA ASN A 559 25.16 -6.66 84.44
C ASN A 559 25.24 -5.29 83.73
N ASP A 560 25.56 -4.22 84.46
CA ASP A 560 25.71 -2.88 83.91
C ASP A 560 26.83 -2.83 82.85
N LYS A 561 27.98 -3.48 83.11
CA LYS A 561 29.08 -3.64 82.14
C LYS A 561 28.71 -4.49 80.92
N MET A 562 27.90 -5.54 81.10
CA MET A 562 27.39 -6.35 79.99
C MET A 562 26.38 -5.58 79.13
N LEU A 563 25.61 -4.66 79.71
CA LEU A 563 24.74 -3.74 78.96
C LEU A 563 25.55 -2.70 78.19
N GLU A 564 26.57 -2.09 78.80
CA GLU A 564 27.49 -1.14 78.15
C GLU A 564 28.23 -1.78 76.96
N MET A 565 28.73 -3.01 77.13
CA MET A 565 29.38 -3.78 76.05
C MET A 565 28.40 -4.07 74.90
N ARG A 566 27.18 -4.54 75.21
CA ARG A 566 26.13 -4.77 74.20
C ARG A 566 25.66 -3.50 73.50
N ALA A 567 25.73 -2.34 74.15
CA ALA A 567 25.39 -1.06 73.53
C ALA A 567 26.43 -0.67 72.47
N ARG A 568 27.72 -0.75 72.81
CA ARG A 568 28.83 -0.46 71.87
C ARG A 568 28.84 -1.41 70.67
N HIS A 569 28.64 -2.71 70.89
CA HIS A 569 28.57 -3.69 69.80
C HIS A 569 27.50 -3.33 68.75
N ARG A 570 26.31 -2.89 69.20
CA ARG A 570 25.24 -2.45 68.28
C ARG A 570 25.56 -1.17 67.52
N GLU A 571 26.32 -0.26 68.12
CA GLU A 571 26.77 0.96 67.45
C GLU A 571 27.82 0.64 66.38
N GLU A 572 28.72 -0.30 66.67
CA GLU A 572 29.70 -0.87 65.72
C GLU A 572 29.00 -1.64 64.58
N GLU A 573 28.00 -2.49 64.87
CA GLU A 573 27.16 -3.17 63.87
C GLU A 573 26.45 -2.17 62.94
N VAL A 574 25.83 -1.13 63.50
CA VAL A 574 25.11 -0.08 62.75
C VAL A 574 26.04 0.74 61.85
N GLU A 575 27.29 0.99 62.25
CA GLU A 575 28.27 1.68 61.39
C GLU A 575 28.80 0.75 60.29
N MET A 576 29.01 -0.54 60.58
CA MET A 576 29.38 -1.53 59.57
C MET A 576 28.31 -1.66 58.48
N GLU A 577 27.02 -1.75 58.84
CA GLU A 577 25.92 -1.80 57.87
C GLU A 577 25.83 -0.52 57.00
N LYS A 578 25.98 0.67 57.59
CA LYS A 578 26.09 1.93 56.80
C LYS A 578 27.26 1.87 55.81
N SER A 579 28.40 1.32 56.22
CA SER A 579 29.58 1.22 55.36
C SER A 579 29.35 0.26 54.19
N PHE A 580 28.60 -0.83 54.42
CA PHE A 580 28.22 -1.80 53.40
C PHE A 580 27.17 -1.23 52.43
N ASP A 581 26.11 -0.60 52.91
CA ASP A 581 25.09 0.06 52.07
C ASP A 581 25.72 1.17 51.19
N ALA A 582 26.62 1.98 51.76
CA ALA A 582 27.37 2.99 51.03
C ALA A 582 28.39 2.39 50.03
N ALA A 583 28.73 1.10 50.12
CA ALA A 583 29.54 0.38 49.13
C ALA A 583 28.67 -0.31 48.08
N LEU A 584 27.52 -0.86 48.48
CA LEU A 584 26.51 -1.47 47.62
C LEU A 584 25.88 -0.44 46.68
N THR A 585 25.55 0.75 47.19
CA THR A 585 25.06 1.88 46.38
C THR A 585 26.06 2.25 45.27
N LYS A 586 27.35 2.39 45.60
CA LYS A 586 28.41 2.64 44.60
C LYS A 586 28.58 1.50 43.59
N LEU A 587 28.30 0.27 44.00
CA LEU A 587 28.30 -0.91 43.11
C LEU A 587 27.08 -0.88 42.17
N MET A 588 25.91 -0.49 42.68
CA MET A 588 24.70 -0.29 41.88
C MET A 588 24.88 0.85 40.87
N ASP A 589 25.40 2.01 41.28
CA ASP A 589 25.71 3.14 40.39
C ASP A 589 26.67 2.74 39.25
N LYS A 590 27.68 1.91 39.56
CA LYS A 590 28.66 1.42 38.59
C LYS A 590 28.05 0.52 37.51
N TYR A 591 26.99 -0.21 37.83
CA TYR A 591 26.28 -1.10 36.89
C TYR A 591 24.89 -0.59 36.48
N ALA A 592 24.50 0.60 36.93
CA ALA A 592 23.31 1.29 36.48
C ALA A 592 23.41 1.53 34.96
N PRO A 593 22.34 1.28 34.20
CA PRO A 593 22.36 1.50 32.76
C PRO A 593 22.56 2.98 32.47
N GLN A 594 23.76 3.34 32.00
CA GLN A 594 24.14 4.70 31.65
C GLN A 594 23.11 5.30 30.69
N SER A 595 22.31 6.26 31.17
CA SER A 595 21.36 6.98 30.32
C SER A 595 22.15 7.78 29.30
N SER A 596 22.20 7.29 28.07
CA SER A 596 22.88 7.95 26.96
C SER A 596 22.28 9.34 26.78
N PRO A 597 23.08 10.42 26.83
CA PRO A 597 22.56 11.76 26.58
C PRO A 597 22.14 11.87 25.10
N ASN A 598 20.86 12.16 24.89
CA ASN A 598 20.27 12.55 23.59
C ASN A 598 20.36 14.06 23.40
#